data_AF-A0A9P7JCY0-F1
#
_entry.id   AF-A0A9P7JCY0-F1
#
_cell.length_a   1.000
_cell.length_b   1.000
_cell.length_c   1.000
_cell.angle_alpha   90.00
_cell.angle_beta   90.00
_cell.angle_gamma   90.00
#
_symmetry.space_group_name_H-M   'P 1'
#
loop_
_entity.id
_entity.type
_entity.pdbx_description
1 polymer ?
#
loop_
_entity_poly.entity_id
_entity_poly.type
_entity_poly.pdbx_seq_one_letter_code
_entity_poly.pdbx_strand_id
1 'polypeptide(L)'
;MVLNSNNLNQGQITQFLKLSWVKSQAQKALAYTSAQQMFTFMDALPKGPKWRCTTIHTEGYITAHPVHLIWHDTLEVMHHIFSNPGFTNDMEFDPYEIKVNRE
;
A
#
# COMPACT_ATOMS: atom_id res chain seq x y z
N MET A 1 0.52 -8.62 7.09
CA MET A 1 0.43 -9.77 6.19
C MET A 1 1.72 -9.81 5.38
N VAL A 2 2.64 -10.73 5.71
CA VAL A 2 3.89 -10.90 4.96
C VAL A 2 3.53 -11.75 3.74
N LEU A 3 3.64 -11.19 2.54
CA LEU A 3 3.40 -11.93 1.31
C LEU A 3 4.47 -13.02 1.17
N ASN A 4 4.03 -14.27 1.23
CA ASN A 4 4.82 -15.48 1.04
C ASN A 4 5.46 -15.44 -0.36
N SER A 5 6.71 -14.99 -0.42
CA SER A 5 7.52 -14.97 -1.63
C SER A 5 8.54 -16.08 -1.43
N ASN A 6 8.63 -17.05 -2.36
CA ASN A 6 9.71 -18.04 -2.38
C ASN A 6 11.03 -17.37 -1.98
N ASN A 7 11.59 -17.75 -0.83
CA ASN A 7 12.62 -16.99 -0.10
C ASN A 7 13.90 -16.82 -0.93
N LEU A 8 13.95 -15.79 -1.78
CA LEU A 8 15.21 -15.33 -2.36
C LEU A 8 16.08 -14.84 -1.21
N ASN A 9 17.27 -15.44 -1.06
CA ASN A 9 18.22 -14.96 -0.08
C ASN A 9 18.78 -13.59 -0.49
N GLN A 10 19.33 -12.83 0.46
CA GLN A 10 19.85 -11.49 0.19
C GLN A 10 20.94 -11.46 -0.89
N GLY A 11 21.72 -12.54 -1.04
CA GLY A 11 22.71 -12.69 -2.09
C GLY A 11 22.07 -12.76 -3.48
N GLN A 12 21.02 -13.57 -3.64
CA GLN A 12 20.26 -13.70 -4.89
C GLN A 12 19.61 -12.38 -5.28
N ILE A 13 19.01 -11.66 -4.32
CA ILE A 13 18.43 -10.33 -4.55
C ILE A 13 19.52 -9.34 -4.99
N THR A 14 20.67 -9.33 -4.32
CA THR A 14 21.78 -8.43 -4.67
C THR A 14 22.35 -8.76 -6.06
N GLN A 15 22.46 -10.04 -6.42
CA GLN A 15 22.92 -10.45 -7.74
C GLN A 15 21.96 -9.99 -8.83
N PHE A 16 20.64 -10.14 -8.60
CA PHE A 16 19.60 -9.64 -9.49
C PHE A 16 19.72 -8.12 -9.69
N LEU A 17 19.83 -7.34 -8.61
CA LEU A 17 19.95 -5.87 -8.68
C LEU A 17 21.20 -5.39 -9.43
N LYS A 18 22.23 -6.23 -9.54
CA LYS A 18 23.47 -5.91 -10.27
C LYS A 18 23.38 -6.16 -11.77
N LEU A 19 22.37 -6.90 -12.24
CA LEU A 19 22.23 -7.24 -13.66
C LEU A 19 22.13 -5.96 -14.51
N SER A 20 22.84 -5.93 -15.63
CA SER A 20 22.88 -4.78 -16.53
C SER A 20 21.48 -4.41 -17.03
N TRP A 21 20.64 -5.41 -17.33
CA TRP A 21 19.26 -5.20 -17.76
C TRP A 21 18.41 -4.52 -16.68
N VAL A 22 18.61 -4.84 -15.40
CA VAL A 22 17.89 -4.19 -14.28
C VAL A 22 18.31 -2.73 -14.16
N LYS A 23 19.60 -2.44 -14.38
CA LYS A 23 20.12 -1.07 -14.36
C LYS A 23 19.70 -0.26 -15.59
N SER A 24 19.57 -0.89 -16.76
CA SER A 24 19.27 -0.21 -18.03
C SER A 24 17.79 -0.04 -18.32
N GLN A 25 16.93 -0.93 -17.82
CA GLN A 25 15.46 -0.83 -17.94
C GLN A 25 14.85 0.14 -16.93
N ALA A 26 15.56 0.45 -15.84
CA ALA A 26 15.05 1.40 -14.88
C ALA A 26 15.02 2.79 -15.52
N GLN A 27 13.81 3.34 -15.72
CA GLN A 27 13.59 4.72 -16.21
C GLN A 27 14.35 5.77 -15.39
N LYS A 28 14.73 5.41 -14.16
CA LYS A 28 15.57 6.18 -13.25
C LYS A 28 16.57 5.24 -12.61
N ALA A 29 17.81 5.70 -12.37
CA ALA A 29 18.79 4.92 -11.64
C ALA A 29 18.20 4.42 -10.31
N LEU A 30 18.30 3.11 -10.07
CA LEU A 30 17.81 2.51 -8.83
C LEU A 30 18.51 3.16 -7.62
N ALA A 31 17.72 3.50 -6.60
CA ALA A 31 18.24 4.11 -5.37
C ALA A 31 19.04 3.11 -4.49
N TYR A 32 19.06 1.84 -4.86
CA TYR A 32 19.68 0.75 -4.14
C TYR A 32 20.35 -0.24 -5.10
N THR A 33 21.46 -0.82 -4.66
CA THR A 33 22.27 -1.79 -5.44
C THR A 33 22.48 -3.11 -4.71
N SER A 34 21.99 -3.21 -3.47
CA SER A 34 22.02 -4.42 -2.65
C SER A 34 20.67 -4.66 -1.98
N ALA A 35 20.44 -5.92 -1.60
CA ALA A 35 19.26 -6.30 -0.84
C ALA A 35 19.15 -5.52 0.47
N GLN A 36 20.26 -5.31 1.17
CA GLN A 36 20.28 -4.54 2.42
C GLN A 36 19.83 -3.10 2.19
N GLN A 37 20.38 -2.41 1.18
CA GLN A 37 19.97 -1.04 0.85
C GLN A 37 18.49 -0.98 0.47
N MET A 38 18.00 -1.97 -0.28
CA MET A 38 16.59 -2.08 -0.63
C MET A 38 15.72 -2.25 0.61
N PHE A 39 16.08 -3.14 1.55
CA PHE A 39 15.30 -3.33 2.78
C PHE A 39 15.35 -2.09 3.68
N THR A 40 16.51 -1.44 3.84
CA THR A 40 16.60 -0.16 4.56
C THR A 40 15.71 0.91 3.93
N PHE A 41 15.67 0.97 2.60
CA PHE A 41 14.79 1.89 1.89
C PHE A 41 13.30 1.55 2.10
N MET A 42 12.94 0.26 2.04
CA MET A 42 11.57 -0.21 2.32
C MET A 42 11.14 0.10 3.75
N ASP A 43 12.03 -0.09 4.72
CA ASP A 43 11.77 0.21 6.14
C ASP A 43 11.60 1.70 6.41
N ALA A 44 12.26 2.54 5.60
CA ALA A 44 12.13 4.00 5.64
C ALA A 44 10.87 4.53 4.96
N LEU A 45 10.12 3.68 4.22
CA LEU A 45 8.86 4.10 3.62
C LEU A 45 7.88 4.52 4.73
N PRO A 46 7.11 5.60 4.51
CA PRO A 46 6.08 6.00 5.46
C PRO A 46 5.12 4.82 5.65
N LYS A 47 4.89 4.45 6.90
CA LYS A 47 3.96 3.39 7.23
C LYS A 47 2.56 3.86 6.81
N GLY A 48 1.95 3.11 5.91
CA GLY A 48 0.56 3.32 5.53
C GLY A 48 -0.41 2.97 6.65
N PRO A 49 -1.71 3.16 6.42
CA PRO A 49 -2.76 2.79 7.35
C PRO A 49 -2.61 1.34 7.82
N LYS A 50 -2.83 1.09 9.11
CA LYS A 50 -2.67 -0.27 9.64
C LYS A 50 -3.80 -1.19 9.18
N TRP A 51 -3.44 -2.41 8.79
CA TRP A 51 -4.42 -3.49 8.64
C TRP A 51 -4.97 -3.88 10.01
N ARG A 52 -6.28 -4.05 10.09
CA ARG A 52 -7.02 -4.52 11.27
C ARG A 52 -7.71 -5.83 10.94
N CYS A 53 -7.88 -6.66 11.95
CA CYS A 53 -8.58 -7.93 11.85
C CYS A 53 -9.60 -7.99 12.98
N THR A 54 -10.85 -8.25 12.64
CA THR A 54 -11.94 -8.39 13.60
C THR A 54 -12.65 -9.71 13.34
N THR A 55 -12.82 -10.52 14.38
CA THR A 55 -13.63 -11.73 14.29
C THR A 55 -15.11 -11.34 14.28
N ILE A 56 -15.83 -11.74 13.25
CA ILE A 56 -17.27 -11.52 13.16
C ILE A 56 -17.98 -12.65 13.90
N HIS A 57 -18.89 -12.28 14.79
CA HIS A 57 -19.85 -13.18 15.41
C HIS A 57 -21.24 -12.84 14.88
N THR A 58 -21.97 -13.85 14.41
CA THR A 58 -23.35 -13.68 13.95
C THR A 58 -24.26 -14.40 14.92
N GLU A 59 -25.10 -13.66 15.64
CA GLU A 59 -26.03 -14.25 16.60
C GLU A 59 -26.98 -15.23 15.90
N GLY A 60 -27.18 -16.40 16.52
CA GLY A 60 -28.02 -17.47 15.95
C GLY A 60 -27.32 -18.35 14.90
N TYR A 61 -26.07 -18.07 14.52
CA TYR A 61 -25.32 -18.88 13.56
C TYR A 61 -23.98 -19.34 14.11
N ILE A 62 -23.76 -20.66 14.12
CA ILE A 62 -22.48 -21.25 14.49
C ILE A 62 -21.67 -21.46 13.21
N THR A 63 -20.53 -20.79 13.11
CA THR A 63 -19.60 -20.99 12.01
C THR A 63 -18.64 -22.14 12.35
N ALA A 64 -18.30 -22.98 11.37
CA ALA A 64 -17.36 -24.09 11.57
C ALA A 64 -15.94 -23.59 11.93
N HIS A 65 -15.58 -22.41 11.45
CA HIS A 65 -14.33 -21.71 11.74
C HIS A 65 -14.61 -20.22 12.01
N PRO A 66 -13.73 -19.52 12.76
CA PRO A 66 -13.87 -18.07 12.96
C PRO A 66 -13.88 -17.32 11.63
N VAL A 67 -14.83 -16.40 11.46
CA VAL A 67 -14.89 -15.51 10.30
C VAL A 67 -14.11 -14.24 10.64
N HIS A 68 -13.10 -13.92 9.84
CA HIS A 68 -12.25 -12.74 10.06
C HIS A 68 -12.54 -11.68 8.99
N LEU A 69 -12.91 -10.48 9.44
CA LEU A 69 -12.94 -9.29 8.62
C LEU A 69 -11.57 -8.60 8.69
N ILE A 70 -10.90 -8.51 7.55
CA ILE A 70 -9.66 -7.77 7.39
C ILE A 70 -10.01 -6.42 6.76
N TRP A 71 -9.66 -5.33 7.43
CA TRP A 71 -10.07 -3.99 7.03
C TRP A 71 -9.00 -2.94 7.39
N HIS A 72 -9.11 -1.75 6.79
CA HIS A 72 -8.41 -0.55 7.22
C HIS A 72 -9.39 0.45 7.78
N ASP A 73 -8.95 1.25 8.75
CA ASP A 73 -9.72 2.39 9.21
C ASP A 73 -9.91 3.39 8.07
N THR A 74 -11.15 3.63 7.67
CA THR A 74 -11.47 4.45 6.51
C THR A 74 -10.97 5.88 6.68
N LEU A 75 -11.05 6.45 7.89
CA LEU A 75 -10.58 7.81 8.14
C LEU A 75 -9.05 7.87 8.05
N GLU A 76 -8.35 6.89 8.61
CA GLU A 76 -6.88 6.76 8.50
C GLU A 76 -6.44 6.64 7.04
N VAL A 77 -7.17 5.86 6.23
CA VAL A 77 -6.92 5.70 4.79
C VAL A 77 -7.14 7.00 4.04
N MET A 78 -8.26 7.69 4.28
CA MET A 78 -8.56 8.96 3.61
C MET A 78 -7.52 10.02 3.94
N HIS A 79 -7.15 10.18 5.23
CA HIS A 79 -6.08 11.10 5.61
C HIS A 79 -4.74 10.75 4.94
N HIS A 80 -4.40 9.46 4.86
CA HIS A 80 -3.16 9.04 4.21
C HIS A 80 -3.15 9.37 2.70
N ILE A 81 -4.26 9.11 2.00
CA ILE A 81 -4.40 9.42 0.57
C ILE A 81 -4.32 10.94 0.35
N PHE A 82 -5.08 11.71 1.12
CA PHE A 82 -5.12 13.17 0.98
C PHE A 82 -3.83 13.88 1.45
N SER A 83 -3.01 13.22 2.28
CA SER A 83 -1.69 13.73 2.68
C SER A 83 -0.63 13.55 1.60
N ASN A 84 -0.92 12.87 0.49
CA ASN A 84 0.01 12.73 -0.62
C ASN A 84 0.05 14.05 -1.42
N PRO A 85 1.20 14.75 -1.48
CA PRO A 85 1.31 16.01 -2.20
C PRO A 85 1.00 15.91 -3.70
N GLY A 86 1.07 14.70 -4.27
CA GLY A 86 0.69 14.46 -5.65
C GLY A 86 -0.78 14.79 -5.96
N PHE A 87 -1.67 14.75 -4.96
CA PHE A 87 -3.09 15.05 -5.12
C PHE A 87 -3.47 16.47 -4.68
N THR A 88 -2.51 17.32 -4.27
CA THR A 88 -2.81 18.65 -3.72
C THR A 88 -3.69 19.50 -4.65
N ASN A 89 -3.54 19.35 -5.97
CA ASN A 89 -4.31 20.11 -6.96
C ASN A 89 -5.55 19.37 -7.50
N ASP A 90 -5.73 18.09 -7.13
CA ASP A 90 -6.81 17.23 -7.63
C ASP A 90 -7.92 17.02 -6.60
N MET A 91 -7.75 17.57 -5.39
CA MET A 91 -8.75 17.48 -4.32
C MET A 91 -9.66 18.71 -4.33
N GLU A 92 -10.95 18.49 -4.51
CA GLU A 92 -11.97 19.54 -4.41
C GLU A 92 -12.92 19.20 -3.26
N PHE A 93 -12.91 20.05 -2.22
CA PHE A 93 -13.74 19.90 -1.02
C PHE A 93 -14.81 20.99 -0.91
N ASP A 94 -14.81 21.94 -1.84
CA ASP A 94 -15.77 23.01 -1.85
C ASP A 94 -17.14 22.46 -2.27
N PRO A 95 -18.22 22.82 -1.56
CA PRO A 95 -19.56 22.37 -1.92
C PRO A 95 -20.01 23.05 -3.21
N TYR A 96 -20.57 22.27 -4.13
CA TYR A 96 -21.17 22.82 -5.35
C TYR A 96 -22.68 23.02 -5.20
N GLU A 97 -23.17 24.14 -5.71
CA GLU A 97 -24.60 24.33 -5.98
C GLU A 97 -24.91 23.80 -7.39
N ILE A 98 -25.63 22.68 -7.48
CA ILE A 98 -26.08 22.14 -8.77
C ILE A 98 -27.42 22.80 -9.13
N LYS A 99 -27.40 23.70 -10.12
CA LYS A 99 -28.62 24.28 -10.68
C LYS A 99 -29.12 23.42 -11.84
N VAL A 100 -30.23 22.73 -11.62
CA VAL A 100 -30.92 21.99 -12.69
C VAL A 100 -31.82 22.99 -13.43
N ASN A 101 -31.44 23.33 -14.66
CA ASN A 101 -32.31 24.11 -15.55
C ASN A 101 -33.47 23.20 -15.98
N ARG A 102 -34.69 23.50 -15.51
CA ARG A 102 -35.91 22.91 -16.09
C ARG A 102 -36.29 23.74 -17.31
N GLU A 103 -36.30 23.09 -18.46
CA GLU A 103 -36.95 23.58 -19.70
C GLU A 103 -38.48 23.64 -19.53
#